data_AF-A0A1M6YD32-F1
#
_entry.id   AF-A0A1M6YD32-F1
#
_cell.length_a   1.000
_cell.length_b   1.000
_cell.length_c   1.000
_cell.angle_alpha   90.00
_cell.angle_beta   90.00
_cell.angle_gamma   90.00
#
_symmetry.space_group_name_H-M   'P 1'
#
loop_
_entity.id
_entity.type
_entity.pdbx_description
1 polymer ?
#
loop_
_entity_poly.entity_id
_entity_poly.type
_entity_poly.pdbx_seq_one_letter_code
_entity_poly.pdbx_strand_id
1 'polypeptide(L)'
;MRNLGIVVLCAALGGCVSTNETISFRTTNPQQQAMMRDGQPALVSRQKNSLVLVRPASRQLQANGRPVFVVGINNIGRQPTDFVVSQVEATQHVGASDYGMQVVTFEMLQQEEKNRQIARAVLAGVSVAANSYSASRAGYGSYTTPSGRSGTFYSPTAAAIAQNNAAYQNEAVIASTVETGQRNMAMLEQSVIKDNTLMPGEWYGGQLHIAPPTEQDGAKKSYTIIITVGQDRHVVDIAQGPAGT
;
A
#
# COMPACT_ATOMS: atom_id res chain seq x y z
N MET A 1 37.21 30.64 29.83
CA MET A 1 35.95 30.79 29.05
C MET A 1 36.37 30.74 27.58
N ARG A 2 35.98 29.80 26.72
CA ARG A 2 34.68 29.14 26.53
C ARG A 2 34.94 27.94 25.59
N ASN A 3 34.78 26.72 26.11
CA ASN A 3 34.71 25.49 25.31
C ASN A 3 33.32 25.43 24.69
N LEU A 4 33.17 25.40 23.35
CA LEU A 4 31.98 24.87 22.69
C LEU A 4 32.12 24.90 21.17
N GLY A 5 31.92 23.74 20.54
CA GLY A 5 31.49 23.66 19.15
C GLY A 5 32.18 22.57 18.35
N ILE A 6 31.71 21.33 18.47
CA ILE A 6 31.52 20.32 17.39
C ILE A 6 30.78 19.15 18.05
N VAL A 7 29.44 19.19 18.08
CA VAL A 7 28.57 17.99 18.19
C VAL A 7 27.20 18.34 17.60
N VAL A 8 27.08 18.53 16.28
CA VAL A 8 25.78 18.39 15.58
C VAL A 8 26.03 17.93 14.14
N LEU A 9 26.36 16.64 13.94
CA LEU A 9 26.30 16.02 12.61
C LEU A 9 25.91 14.52 12.61
N CYS A 10 25.43 13.97 13.74
CA CYS A 10 25.05 12.55 13.82
C CYS A 10 23.53 12.27 13.88
N ALA A 11 22.66 13.28 13.78
CA ALA A 11 21.21 13.09 13.96
C ALA A 11 20.41 12.87 12.65
N ALA A 12 21.05 12.81 11.47
CA ALA A 12 20.34 12.73 10.19
C ALA A 12 20.41 11.36 9.48
N LEU A 13 20.98 10.34 10.12
CA LEU A 13 21.09 8.97 9.57
C LEU A 13 20.35 7.93 10.42
N GLY A 14 19.33 8.35 11.17
CA GLY A 14 18.30 7.44 11.68
C GLY A 14 17.52 6.89 10.50
N GLY A 15 18.12 5.97 9.75
CA GLY A 15 17.45 5.21 8.72
C GLY A 15 16.18 4.63 9.33
N CYS A 16 15.07 4.74 8.61
CA CYS A 16 13.85 4.04 8.94
C CYS A 16 14.22 2.56 9.09
N VAL A 17 14.41 2.09 10.32
CA VAL A 17 14.55 0.66 10.61
C VAL A 17 13.20 0.09 10.22
N SER A 18 13.11 -0.51 9.03
CA SER A 18 11.94 -1.27 8.63
C SER A 18 11.92 -2.49 9.54
N THR A 19 11.16 -2.40 10.63
CA THR A 19 10.81 -3.54 11.47
C THR A 19 9.93 -4.45 10.62
N ASN A 20 10.58 -5.36 9.89
CA ASN A 20 9.91 -6.31 9.02
C ASN A 20 9.52 -7.53 9.85
N GLU A 21 8.26 -7.94 9.69
CA GLU A 21 7.70 -9.09 10.39
C GLU A 21 7.40 -10.22 9.39
N THR A 22 7.58 -11.46 9.83
CA THR A 22 7.24 -12.67 9.08
C THR A 22 5.94 -13.27 9.59
N ILE A 23 5.26 -14.00 8.71
CA ILE A 23 4.03 -14.72 9.02
C ILE A 23 4.32 -16.22 9.09
N SER A 24 3.62 -16.90 10.00
CA SER A 24 3.41 -18.35 9.96
C SER A 24 1.93 -18.66 10.12
N PHE A 25 1.45 -19.71 9.46
CA PHE A 25 0.08 -20.19 9.61
C PHE A 25 0.01 -21.34 10.61
N ARG A 26 -1.04 -21.36 11.43
CA ARG A 26 -1.34 -22.45 12.35
C ARG A 26 -2.53 -23.23 11.82
N THR A 27 -2.41 -24.55 11.76
CA THR A 27 -3.52 -25.43 11.40
C THR A 27 -4.40 -25.66 12.63
N THR A 28 -5.67 -25.31 12.53
CA THR A 28 -6.65 -25.40 13.63
C THR A 28 -7.49 -26.67 13.57
N ASN A 29 -7.51 -27.35 12.42
CA ASN A 29 -8.27 -28.58 12.21
C ASN A 29 -7.56 -29.52 11.22
N PRO A 30 -7.94 -30.82 11.17
CA PRO A 30 -7.29 -31.81 10.31
C PRO A 30 -7.48 -31.58 8.80
N GLN A 31 -8.44 -30.73 8.39
CA GLN A 31 -8.70 -30.42 7.00
C GLN A 31 -7.88 -29.22 6.50
N GLN A 32 -6.94 -28.76 7.33
CA GLN A 32 -6.00 -27.71 7.03
C GLN A 32 -4.60 -28.24 6.84
N GLN A 33 -3.91 -27.64 5.89
CA GLN A 33 -2.51 -27.93 5.61
C GLN A 33 -1.75 -26.61 5.47
N ALA A 34 -0.82 -26.37 6.40
CA ALA A 34 0.18 -25.33 6.24
C ALA A 34 1.31 -25.85 5.32
N MET A 35 1.73 -25.03 4.37
CA MET A 35 2.75 -25.40 3.39
C MET A 35 3.57 -24.17 2.98
N MET A 36 4.69 -24.41 2.31
CA MET A 36 5.46 -23.36 1.64
C MET A 36 5.17 -23.39 0.15
N ARG A 37 4.76 -22.25 -0.40
CA ARG A 37 4.49 -22.08 -1.83
C ARG A 37 5.27 -20.87 -2.34
N ASP A 38 6.14 -21.06 -3.32
CA ASP A 38 6.98 -20.00 -3.90
C ASP A 38 7.83 -19.23 -2.87
N GLY A 39 8.28 -19.93 -1.82
CA GLY A 39 9.05 -19.34 -0.72
C GLY A 39 8.22 -18.49 0.24
N GLN A 40 6.89 -18.54 0.15
CA GLN A 40 5.97 -17.92 1.10
C GLN A 40 5.19 -18.98 1.88
N PRO A 41 4.89 -18.74 3.16
CA PRO A 41 3.97 -19.58 3.91
C PRO A 41 2.57 -19.47 3.27
N ALA A 42 1.84 -20.58 3.25
CA ALA A 42 0.45 -20.63 2.81
C ALA A 42 -0.33 -21.63 3.66
N LEU A 43 -1.62 -21.37 3.83
CA LEU A 43 -2.56 -22.31 4.43
C LEU A 43 -3.58 -22.72 3.38
N VAL A 44 -3.82 -24.02 3.25
CA VAL A 44 -4.97 -24.55 2.51
C VAL A 44 -5.96 -25.11 3.52
N SER A 45 -7.23 -24.70 3.42
CA SER A 45 -8.33 -25.20 4.22
C SER A 45 -9.37 -25.79 3.29
N ARG A 46 -9.65 -27.09 3.44
CA ARG A 46 -10.67 -27.79 2.64
C ARG A 46 -11.90 -28.05 3.49
N GLN A 47 -13.06 -27.62 3.01
CA GLN A 47 -14.36 -27.92 3.61
C GLN A 47 -15.17 -28.82 2.68
N LYS A 48 -16.48 -28.95 2.93
CA LYS A 48 -17.34 -29.91 2.23
C LYS A 48 -17.53 -29.54 0.75
N ASN A 49 -17.75 -28.26 0.48
CA ASN A 49 -18.10 -27.69 -0.82
C ASN A 49 -17.08 -26.64 -1.29
N SER A 50 -16.18 -26.18 -0.43
CA SER A 50 -15.15 -25.19 -0.81
C SER A 50 -13.74 -25.57 -0.37
N LEU A 51 -12.76 -25.02 -1.07
CA LEU A 51 -11.36 -25.03 -0.69
C LEU A 51 -10.84 -23.59 -0.72
N VAL A 52 -10.21 -23.17 0.37
CA VAL A 52 -9.64 -21.83 0.52
C VAL A 52 -8.13 -21.94 0.72
N LEU A 53 -7.37 -21.18 -0.06
CA LEU A 53 -5.94 -20.97 0.08
C LEU A 53 -5.69 -19.55 0.54
N VAL A 54 -4.90 -19.37 1.59
CA VAL A 54 -4.49 -18.06 2.10
C VAL A 54 -2.96 -17.99 2.15
N ARG A 55 -2.40 -16.88 1.68
CA ARG A 55 -0.97 -16.56 1.79
C ARG A 55 -0.80 -15.05 1.97
N PRO A 56 0.32 -14.56 2.54
CA PRO A 56 0.58 -13.13 2.55
C PRO A 56 0.86 -12.60 1.14
N ALA A 57 0.50 -11.34 0.87
CA ALA A 57 0.77 -10.70 -0.42
C ALA A 57 2.27 -10.36 -0.60
N SER A 58 2.98 -10.12 0.50
CA SER A 58 4.43 -9.85 0.53
C SER A 58 5.14 -10.86 1.44
N ARG A 59 6.46 -11.07 1.21
CA ARG A 59 7.27 -11.95 2.08
C ARG A 59 7.49 -11.38 3.48
N GLN A 60 7.49 -10.07 3.58
CA GLN A 60 7.69 -9.31 4.81
C GLN A 60 6.53 -8.34 4.94
N LEU A 61 5.90 -8.34 6.11
CA LEU A 61 4.92 -7.32 6.46
C LEU A 61 5.64 -6.15 7.12
N GLN A 62 5.20 -4.95 6.79
CA GLN A 62 5.61 -3.75 7.52
C GLN A 62 4.99 -3.81 8.92
N ALA A 63 5.80 -3.70 9.98
CA ALA A 63 5.26 -3.58 11.34
C ALA A 63 4.29 -2.40 11.41
N ASN A 64 3.13 -2.64 12.03
CA ASN A 64 2.01 -1.70 12.15
C ASN A 64 1.43 -1.22 10.79
N GLY A 65 1.87 -1.80 9.67
CA GLY A 65 1.29 -1.57 8.36
C GLY A 65 -0.03 -2.33 8.18
N ARG A 66 -0.72 -2.06 7.06
CA ARG A 66 -1.93 -2.79 6.65
C ARG A 66 -1.56 -4.21 6.21
N PRO A 67 -1.92 -5.29 6.95
CA PRO A 67 -1.69 -6.63 6.46
C PRO A 67 -2.57 -6.92 5.24
N VAL A 68 -1.96 -7.53 4.22
CA VAL A 68 -2.62 -7.91 2.97
C VAL A 68 -2.39 -9.40 2.72
N PHE A 69 -3.49 -10.12 2.52
CA PHE A 69 -3.47 -11.55 2.24
C PHE A 69 -4.03 -11.81 0.85
N VAL A 70 -3.44 -12.74 0.12
CA VAL A 70 -4.04 -13.27 -1.11
C VAL A 70 -4.87 -14.48 -0.72
N VAL A 71 -6.16 -14.42 -1.07
CA VAL A 71 -7.12 -15.49 -0.85
C VAL A 71 -7.50 -16.08 -2.20
N GLY A 72 -7.38 -17.40 -2.34
CA GLY A 72 -7.89 -18.17 -3.46
C GLY A 72 -8.98 -19.11 -2.97
N ILE A 73 -10.12 -19.10 -3.62
CA ILE A 73 -11.32 -19.87 -3.28
C ILE A 73 -11.64 -20.76 -4.47
N ASN A 74 -11.89 -22.04 -4.21
CA ASN A 74 -12.39 -22.97 -5.20
C ASN A 74 -13.70 -23.58 -4.73
N ASN A 75 -14.71 -23.53 -5.59
CA ASN A 75 -15.94 -24.27 -5.36
C ASN A 75 -15.74 -25.72 -5.82
N ILE A 76 -15.58 -26.64 -4.87
CA ILE A 76 -15.48 -28.09 -5.14
C ILE A 76 -16.84 -28.79 -5.06
N GLY A 77 -17.89 -28.05 -4.72
CA GLY A 77 -19.27 -28.50 -4.69
C GLY A 77 -19.87 -28.67 -6.09
N ARG A 78 -21.13 -29.08 -6.14
CA ARG A 78 -21.90 -29.28 -7.38
C ARG A 78 -22.88 -28.16 -7.68
N GLN A 79 -22.97 -27.16 -6.81
CA GLN A 79 -23.90 -26.04 -6.92
C GLN A 79 -23.12 -24.72 -6.88
N PRO A 80 -23.61 -23.64 -7.52
CA PRO A 80 -23.06 -22.32 -7.34
C PRO A 80 -23.00 -21.93 -5.86
N THR A 81 -21.94 -21.24 -5.46
CA THR A 81 -21.72 -20.83 -4.07
C THR A 81 -21.27 -19.38 -4.01
N ASP A 82 -21.89 -18.59 -3.15
CA ASP A 82 -21.56 -17.18 -3.01
C ASP A 82 -20.41 -16.97 -2.03
N PHE A 83 -19.53 -16.05 -2.40
CA PHE A 83 -18.55 -15.44 -1.52
C PHE A 83 -18.89 -13.96 -1.37
N VAL A 84 -19.04 -13.51 -0.13
CA VAL A 84 -19.36 -12.12 0.20
C VAL A 84 -18.31 -11.58 1.15
N VAL A 85 -17.65 -10.48 0.78
CA VAL A 85 -16.56 -9.88 1.54
C VAL A 85 -17.04 -9.43 2.93
N SER A 86 -18.28 -8.98 3.05
CA SER A 86 -18.87 -8.56 4.34
C SER A 86 -19.07 -9.70 5.35
N GLN A 87 -18.97 -10.96 4.91
CA GLN A 87 -18.99 -12.14 5.79
C GLN A 87 -17.59 -12.60 6.20
N VAL A 88 -16.55 -11.91 5.75
CA VAL A 88 -15.19 -12.12 6.22
C VAL A 88 -15.00 -11.38 7.53
N GLU A 89 -14.58 -12.10 8.54
CA GLU A 89 -14.27 -11.53 9.86
C GLU A 89 -12.78 -11.62 10.09
N ALA A 90 -12.21 -10.62 10.75
CA ALA A 90 -10.81 -10.58 11.06
C ALA A 90 -10.64 -10.04 12.48
N THR A 91 -9.94 -10.80 13.33
CA THR A 91 -9.68 -10.43 14.72
C THR A 91 -8.19 -10.50 14.98
N GLN A 92 -7.64 -9.45 15.60
CA GLN A 92 -6.27 -9.42 16.08
C GLN A 92 -6.25 -9.73 17.57
N HIS A 93 -5.39 -10.67 17.94
CA HIS A 93 -5.12 -11.06 19.31
C HIS A 93 -3.80 -10.44 19.76
N VAL A 94 -3.82 -9.60 20.79
CA VAL A 94 -2.64 -8.98 21.41
C VAL A 94 -2.66 -9.28 22.90
N GLY A 95 -1.76 -10.15 23.35
CA GLY A 95 -1.75 -10.61 24.74
C GLY A 95 -3.04 -11.36 25.08
N ALA A 96 -3.85 -10.80 25.98
CA ALA A 96 -5.15 -11.36 26.39
C ALA A 96 -6.36 -10.62 25.79
N SER A 97 -6.13 -9.64 24.92
CA SER A 97 -7.17 -8.79 24.35
C SER A 97 -7.39 -9.10 22.86
N ASP A 98 -8.65 -9.05 22.46
CA ASP A 98 -9.10 -9.26 21.09
C ASP A 98 -9.60 -7.95 20.50
N TYR A 99 -9.10 -7.60 19.31
CA TYR A 99 -9.47 -6.40 18.58
C TYR A 99 -10.05 -6.78 17.24
N GLY A 100 -11.30 -6.40 16.99
CA GLY A 100 -11.92 -6.54 15.67
C GLY A 100 -11.17 -5.69 14.66
N MET A 101 -10.81 -6.30 13.52
CA MET A 101 -10.18 -5.62 12.41
C MET A 101 -11.18 -5.40 11.29
N GLN A 102 -11.13 -4.23 10.67
CA GLN A 102 -11.98 -3.93 9.54
C GLN A 102 -11.43 -4.58 8.27
N VAL A 103 -12.23 -5.43 7.63
CA VAL A 103 -11.98 -5.88 6.26
C VAL A 103 -12.26 -4.72 5.31
N VAL A 104 -11.25 -4.32 4.54
CA VAL A 104 -11.34 -3.17 3.64
C VAL A 104 -11.81 -3.64 2.28
N THR A 105 -12.98 -3.12 1.86
CA THR A 105 -13.59 -3.46 0.57
C THR A 105 -12.93 -2.70 -0.58
N PHE A 106 -13.25 -3.13 -1.80
CA PHE A 106 -12.82 -2.43 -3.01
C PHE A 106 -13.25 -0.96 -3.01
N GLU A 107 -14.47 -0.64 -2.59
CA GLU A 107 -15.01 0.72 -2.59
C GLU A 107 -14.25 1.63 -1.62
N MET A 108 -13.85 1.10 -0.45
CA MET A 108 -13.03 1.83 0.52
C MET A 108 -11.65 2.13 -0.05
N LEU A 109 -10.99 1.16 -0.67
CA LEU A 109 -9.68 1.36 -1.33
C LEU A 109 -9.80 2.32 -2.52
N GLN A 110 -10.91 2.24 -3.26
CA GLN A 110 -11.20 3.15 -4.36
C GLN A 110 -11.32 4.60 -3.85
N GLN A 111 -12.01 4.81 -2.73
CA GLN A 111 -12.14 6.13 -2.12
C GLN A 111 -10.79 6.63 -1.57
N GLU A 112 -10.00 5.75 -0.95
CA GLU A 112 -8.64 6.07 -0.48
C GLU A 112 -7.74 6.52 -1.64
N GLU A 113 -7.74 5.79 -2.77
CA GLU A 113 -6.95 6.16 -3.94
C GLU A 113 -7.48 7.44 -4.61
N LYS A 114 -8.80 7.66 -4.67
CA LYS A 114 -9.38 8.94 -5.15
C LYS A 114 -8.89 10.12 -4.30
N ASN A 115 -8.92 9.98 -2.98
CA ASN A 115 -8.40 11.01 -2.07
C ASN A 115 -6.89 11.24 -2.29
N ARG A 116 -6.13 10.16 -2.52
CA ARG A 116 -4.70 10.25 -2.83
C ARG A 116 -4.44 10.92 -4.18
N GLN A 117 -5.26 10.67 -5.18
CA GLN A 117 -5.19 11.35 -6.47
C GLN A 117 -5.48 12.84 -6.35
N ILE A 118 -6.46 13.24 -5.55
CA ILE A 118 -6.73 14.66 -5.27
C ILE A 118 -5.51 15.31 -4.63
N ALA A 119 -4.93 14.70 -3.60
CA ALA A 119 -3.72 15.22 -2.96
C ALA A 119 -2.54 15.36 -3.95
N ARG A 120 -2.33 14.34 -4.80
CA ARG A 120 -1.32 14.38 -5.86
C ARG A 120 -1.59 15.45 -6.90
N ALA A 121 -2.83 15.63 -7.32
CA ALA A 121 -3.22 16.65 -8.28
C ALA A 121 -2.99 18.05 -7.71
N VAL A 122 -3.28 18.28 -6.43
CA VAL A 122 -2.97 19.54 -5.75
C VAL A 122 -1.46 19.78 -5.72
N LEU A 123 -0.66 18.78 -5.33
CA LEU A 123 0.80 18.89 -5.32
C LEU A 123 1.37 19.14 -6.73
N ALA A 124 0.86 18.44 -7.74
CA ALA A 124 1.23 18.64 -9.14
C ALA A 124 0.84 20.04 -9.64
N GLY A 125 -0.34 20.54 -9.27
CA GLY A 125 -0.76 21.91 -9.60
C GLY A 125 0.16 22.95 -8.98
N VAL A 126 0.55 22.76 -7.71
CA VAL A 126 1.52 23.65 -7.03
C VAL A 126 2.89 23.58 -7.68
N SER A 127 3.38 22.40 -8.05
CA SER A 127 4.69 22.27 -8.71
C SER A 127 4.70 22.89 -10.10
N VAL A 128 3.63 22.70 -10.88
CA VAL A 128 3.40 23.34 -12.17
C VAL A 128 3.42 24.87 -12.04
N ALA A 129 2.68 25.41 -11.07
CA ALA A 129 2.64 26.85 -10.81
C ALA A 129 4.02 27.40 -10.39
N ALA A 130 4.72 26.71 -9.49
CA ALA A 130 6.06 27.10 -9.06
C ALA A 130 7.07 27.07 -10.21
N ASN A 131 7.00 26.06 -11.09
CA ASN A 131 7.86 25.94 -12.25
C ASN A 131 7.60 27.07 -13.25
N SER A 132 6.33 27.35 -13.57
CA SER A 132 5.94 28.47 -14.43
C SER A 132 6.40 29.82 -13.87
N TYR A 133 6.31 30.03 -12.55
CA TYR A 133 6.79 31.24 -11.91
C TYR A 133 8.32 31.36 -11.96
N SER A 134 9.05 30.27 -11.70
CA SER A 134 10.51 30.24 -11.82
C SER A 134 10.95 30.56 -13.25
N ALA A 135 10.31 29.94 -14.24
CA ALA A 135 10.56 30.19 -15.66
C ALA A 135 10.27 31.64 -16.08
N SER A 136 9.23 32.27 -15.52
CA SER A 136 8.93 33.68 -15.77
C SER A 136 10.03 34.63 -15.29
N ARG A 137 10.82 34.21 -14.30
CA ARG A 137 11.93 34.99 -13.72
C ARG A 137 13.29 34.68 -14.33
N ALA A 138 13.43 33.52 -14.99
CA ALA A 138 14.69 33.07 -15.58
C ALA A 138 15.24 33.96 -16.71
N GLY A 139 14.41 34.83 -17.29
CA GLY A 139 14.83 35.84 -18.26
C GLY A 139 15.56 37.05 -17.67
N TYR A 140 15.52 37.24 -16.34
CA TYR A 140 16.15 38.37 -15.68
C TYR A 140 17.49 37.97 -15.06
N GLY A 141 18.51 38.78 -15.28
CA GLY A 141 19.85 38.58 -14.71
C GLY A 141 20.46 39.87 -14.21
N SER A 142 21.53 39.76 -13.43
CA SER A 142 22.36 40.89 -13.03
C SER A 142 23.80 40.70 -13.52
N TYR A 143 24.48 41.81 -13.74
CA TYR A 143 25.91 41.81 -14.07
C TYR A 143 26.63 42.82 -13.18
N THR A 144 27.90 42.53 -12.89
CA THR A 144 28.81 43.45 -12.22
C THR A 144 30.07 43.55 -13.07
N THR A 145 30.42 44.75 -13.50
CA THR A 145 31.65 44.97 -14.27
C THR A 145 32.88 44.91 -13.35
N PRO A 146 34.08 44.64 -13.89
CA PRO A 146 35.33 44.69 -13.11
C PRO A 146 35.59 46.05 -12.43
N SER A 147 35.01 47.13 -12.96
CA SER A 147 35.05 48.48 -12.37
C SER A 147 34.03 48.71 -11.24
N GLY A 148 33.27 47.69 -10.82
CA GLY A 148 32.32 47.76 -9.71
C GLY A 148 30.91 48.24 -10.08
N ARG A 149 30.61 48.46 -11.36
CA ARG A 149 29.27 48.89 -11.80
C ARG A 149 28.34 47.69 -11.91
N SER A 150 27.26 47.68 -11.13
CA SER A 150 26.21 46.66 -11.18
C SER A 150 24.99 47.14 -11.98
N GLY A 151 24.28 46.19 -12.60
CA GLY A 151 23.05 46.44 -13.34
C GLY A 151 22.24 45.17 -13.54
N THR A 152 20.99 45.34 -13.99
CA THR A 152 20.10 44.23 -14.35
C THR A 152 19.84 44.24 -15.85
N PHE A 153 19.59 43.06 -16.42
CA PHE A 153 19.20 42.91 -17.81
C PHE A 153 18.05 41.92 -17.94
N TYR A 154 17.32 42.02 -19.04
CA TYR A 154 16.30 41.08 -19.44
C TYR A 154 16.71 40.43 -20.77
N SER A 155 16.74 39.10 -20.80
CA SER A 155 17.01 38.30 -21.99
C SER A 155 15.72 37.62 -22.46
N PRO A 156 15.07 38.13 -23.53
CA PRO A 156 13.82 37.55 -24.03
C PRO A 156 14.00 36.14 -24.58
N THR A 157 15.18 35.82 -25.13
CA THR A 157 15.49 34.46 -25.62
C THR A 157 15.65 33.47 -24.48
N ALA A 158 16.32 33.84 -23.39
CA ALA A 158 16.42 33.01 -22.20
C ALA A 158 15.04 32.82 -21.54
N ALA A 159 14.22 33.87 -21.49
CA ALA A 159 12.84 33.79 -20.99
C ALA A 159 12.00 32.81 -21.82
N ALA A 160 12.07 32.89 -23.16
CA ALA A 160 11.34 32.01 -24.05
C ALA A 160 11.79 30.54 -23.90
N ILE A 161 13.10 30.27 -23.80
CA ILE A 161 13.62 28.91 -23.59
C ILE A 161 13.14 28.36 -22.24
N ALA A 162 13.23 29.15 -21.17
CA ALA A 162 12.80 28.74 -19.84
C ALA A 162 11.30 28.43 -19.80
N GLN A 163 10.45 29.25 -20.44
CA GLN A 163 9.02 29.02 -20.53
C GLN A 163 8.68 27.75 -21.32
N ASN A 164 9.36 27.50 -22.44
CA ASN A 164 9.16 26.27 -23.22
C ASN A 164 9.58 25.02 -22.43
N ASN A 165 10.73 25.06 -21.74
CA ASN A 165 11.19 23.96 -20.91
C ASN A 165 10.24 23.70 -19.74
N ALA A 166 9.73 24.75 -19.09
CA ALA A 166 8.75 24.62 -18.02
C ALA A 166 7.42 24.08 -18.53
N ALA A 167 6.94 24.50 -19.71
CA ALA A 167 5.73 23.94 -20.31
C ALA A 167 5.86 22.43 -20.55
N TYR A 168 6.99 21.98 -21.11
CA TYR A 168 7.26 20.57 -21.35
C TYR A 168 7.33 19.76 -20.03
N GLN A 169 8.03 20.29 -19.01
CA GLN A 169 8.11 19.64 -17.70
C GLN A 169 6.74 19.58 -17.01
N ASN A 170 5.95 20.65 -17.10
CA ASN A 170 4.63 20.73 -16.50
C ASN A 170 3.67 19.71 -17.14
N GLU A 171 3.70 19.59 -18.46
CA GLU A 171 2.94 18.58 -19.19
C GLU A 171 3.33 17.16 -18.75
N ALA A 172 4.62 16.86 -18.61
CA ALA A 172 5.09 15.57 -18.11
C ALA A 172 4.64 15.28 -16.66
N VAL A 173 4.65 16.28 -15.78
CA VAL A 173 4.16 16.15 -14.39
C VAL A 173 2.65 15.85 -14.38
N ILE A 174 1.86 16.56 -15.18
CA ILE A 174 0.42 16.35 -15.27
C ILE A 174 0.12 14.97 -15.85
N ALA A 175 0.73 14.61 -16.98
CA ALA A 175 0.53 13.33 -17.65
C ALA A 175 0.89 12.15 -16.74
N SER A 176 2.07 12.19 -16.10
CA SER A 176 2.50 11.12 -15.17
C SER A 176 1.60 11.00 -13.95
N THR A 177 1.04 12.11 -13.45
CA THR A 177 0.09 12.11 -12.33
C THR A 177 -1.20 11.39 -12.72
N VAL A 178 -1.76 11.71 -13.89
CA VAL A 178 -2.99 11.08 -14.40
C VAL A 178 -2.77 9.60 -14.69
N GLU A 179 -1.70 9.25 -15.42
CA GLU A 179 -1.39 7.86 -15.78
C GLU A 179 -1.16 7.01 -14.53
N THR A 180 -0.44 7.52 -13.54
CA THR A 180 -0.23 6.81 -12.28
C THR A 180 -1.54 6.62 -11.52
N GLY A 181 -2.43 7.62 -11.52
CA GLY A 181 -3.77 7.48 -10.93
C GLY A 181 -4.59 6.36 -11.60
N GLN A 182 -4.64 6.36 -12.93
CA GLN A 182 -5.35 5.33 -13.71
C GLN A 182 -4.78 3.93 -13.48
N ARG A 183 -3.45 3.78 -13.50
CA ARG A 183 -2.78 2.49 -13.25
C ARG A 183 -3.08 1.95 -11.86
N ASN A 184 -3.02 2.78 -10.81
CA ASN A 184 -3.33 2.33 -9.45
C ASN A 184 -4.78 1.87 -9.32
N MET A 185 -5.71 2.60 -9.94
CA MET A 185 -7.14 2.25 -9.92
C MET A 185 -7.40 0.91 -10.63
N ALA A 186 -6.83 0.72 -11.82
CA ALA A 186 -6.93 -0.54 -12.55
C ALA A 186 -6.33 -1.71 -11.76
N MET A 187 -5.19 -1.49 -11.09
CA MET A 187 -4.59 -2.50 -10.22
C MET A 187 -5.49 -2.88 -9.04
N LEU A 188 -6.13 -1.90 -8.39
CA LEU A 188 -7.08 -2.19 -7.30
C LEU A 188 -8.27 -3.02 -7.81
N GLU A 189 -8.81 -2.66 -8.97
CA GLU A 189 -9.95 -3.36 -9.56
C GLU A 189 -9.62 -4.81 -9.92
N GLN A 190 -8.42 -5.08 -10.41
CA GLN A 190 -8.00 -6.42 -10.78
C GLN A 190 -7.54 -7.27 -9.59
N SER A 191 -6.94 -6.65 -8.57
CA SER A 191 -6.26 -7.39 -7.50
C SER A 191 -7.11 -7.58 -6.26
N VAL A 192 -8.05 -6.68 -5.93
CA VAL A 192 -8.82 -6.74 -4.68
C VAL A 192 -9.95 -7.76 -4.81
N ILE A 193 -10.11 -8.57 -3.77
CA ILE A 193 -11.20 -9.54 -3.71
C ILE A 193 -12.55 -8.83 -3.55
N LYS A 194 -13.55 -9.30 -4.29
CA LYS A 194 -14.90 -8.73 -4.37
C LYS A 194 -15.94 -9.83 -4.12
N ASP A 195 -17.17 -9.42 -3.94
CA ASP A 195 -18.30 -10.35 -3.90
C ASP A 195 -18.37 -11.09 -5.25
N ASN A 196 -18.52 -12.41 -5.17
CA ASN A 196 -18.58 -13.25 -6.37
C ASN A 196 -19.39 -14.51 -6.12
N THR A 197 -20.17 -14.92 -7.12
CA THR A 197 -20.79 -16.25 -7.14
C THR A 197 -19.87 -17.19 -7.89
N LEU A 198 -19.35 -18.20 -7.20
CA LEU A 198 -18.45 -19.20 -7.78
C LEU A 198 -19.25 -20.36 -8.36
N MET A 199 -19.04 -20.65 -9.64
CA MET A 199 -19.56 -21.83 -10.31
C MET A 199 -18.83 -23.11 -9.87
N PRO A 200 -19.44 -24.31 -9.98
CA PRO A 200 -18.76 -25.57 -9.67
C PRO A 200 -17.44 -25.72 -10.42
N GLY A 201 -16.36 -25.98 -9.68
CA GLY A 201 -14.99 -26.11 -10.19
C GLY A 201 -14.24 -24.78 -10.38
N GLU A 202 -14.90 -23.63 -10.27
CA GLU A 202 -14.31 -22.32 -10.52
C GLU A 202 -13.30 -21.94 -9.43
N TRP A 203 -12.17 -21.37 -9.86
CA TRP A 203 -11.22 -20.70 -8.98
C TRP A 203 -11.44 -19.20 -9.04
N TYR A 204 -11.66 -18.59 -7.89
CA TYR A 204 -11.77 -17.15 -7.72
C TYR A 204 -10.81 -16.68 -6.64
N GLY A 205 -10.22 -15.50 -6.77
CA GLY A 205 -9.31 -15.01 -5.74
C GLY A 205 -8.89 -13.57 -5.94
N GLY A 206 -8.32 -13.02 -4.87
CA GLY A 206 -7.88 -11.64 -4.82
C GLY A 206 -7.18 -11.32 -3.50
N GLN A 207 -6.81 -10.06 -3.34
CA GLN A 207 -6.20 -9.49 -2.16
C GLN A 207 -7.29 -9.07 -1.18
N LEU A 208 -7.17 -9.58 0.04
CA LEU A 208 -7.90 -9.18 1.21
C LEU A 208 -7.05 -8.17 1.99
N HIS A 209 -7.55 -6.96 2.12
CA HIS A 209 -6.91 -5.87 2.86
C HIS A 209 -7.55 -5.75 4.24
N ILE A 210 -6.76 -5.77 5.29
CA ILE A 210 -7.26 -5.73 6.67
C ILE A 210 -6.70 -4.50 7.36
N ALA A 211 -7.56 -3.64 7.90
CA ALA A 211 -7.13 -2.47 8.62
C ALA A 211 -6.59 -2.85 10.01
N PRO A 212 -5.36 -2.43 10.35
CA PRO A 212 -4.84 -2.61 11.69
C PRO A 212 -5.73 -1.87 12.72
N PRO A 213 -5.94 -2.41 13.93
CA PRO A 213 -6.61 -1.69 15.00
C PRO A 213 -5.78 -0.46 15.40
N THR A 214 -6.44 0.60 15.86
CA THR A 214 -5.82 1.90 16.20
C THR A 214 -5.03 1.88 17.50
N GLU A 215 -5.32 0.93 18.40
CA GLU A 215 -4.59 0.73 19.65
C GLU A 215 -3.65 -0.48 19.49
N GLN A 216 -2.35 -0.21 19.41
CA GLN A 216 -1.34 -1.26 19.25
C GLN A 216 -0.21 -1.03 20.25
N ASP A 217 -0.06 -1.95 21.19
CA ASP A 217 1.19 -2.11 21.90
C ASP A 217 2.05 -3.14 21.16
N GLY A 218 3.36 -2.93 21.09
CA GLY A 218 4.32 -3.61 20.20
C GLY A 218 4.58 -5.10 20.48
N ALA A 219 3.61 -5.81 21.06
CA ALA A 219 3.68 -7.23 21.37
C ALA A 219 3.47 -8.11 20.12
N LYS A 220 3.85 -9.39 20.23
CA LYS A 220 3.58 -10.41 19.20
C LYS A 220 2.10 -10.43 18.85
N LYS A 221 1.80 -10.38 17.55
CA LYS A 221 0.44 -10.29 17.03
C LYS A 221 0.05 -11.64 16.45
N SER A 222 -1.11 -12.15 16.83
CA SER A 222 -1.76 -13.22 16.09
C SER A 222 -3.09 -12.72 15.55
N TYR A 223 -3.52 -13.30 14.44
CA TYR A 223 -4.78 -12.96 13.81
C TYR A 223 -5.56 -14.22 13.53
N THR A 224 -6.87 -14.11 13.65
CA THR A 224 -7.81 -15.09 13.15
C THR A 224 -8.63 -14.43 12.05
N ILE A 225 -8.57 -15.01 10.85
CA ILE A 225 -9.41 -14.60 9.71
C ILE A 225 -10.42 -15.71 9.46
N ILE A 226 -11.69 -15.36 9.46
CA ILE A 226 -12.78 -16.27 9.17
C ILE A 226 -13.31 -15.92 7.78
N ILE A 227 -13.19 -16.87 6.85
CA ILE A 227 -13.65 -16.73 5.47
C ILE A 227 -14.85 -17.65 5.28
N THR A 228 -16.01 -17.06 5.05
CA THR A 228 -17.26 -17.79 4.80
C THR A 228 -17.49 -17.90 3.30
N VAL A 229 -17.71 -19.12 2.81
CA VAL A 229 -17.99 -19.42 1.39
C VAL A 229 -19.26 -20.26 1.35
N GLY A 230 -20.39 -19.63 1.03
CA GLY A 230 -21.71 -20.22 1.20
C GLY A 230 -21.98 -20.64 2.65
N GLN A 231 -22.04 -21.96 2.88
CA GLN A 231 -22.23 -22.53 4.22
C GLN A 231 -20.92 -22.99 4.88
N ASP A 232 -19.82 -23.00 4.13
CA ASP A 232 -18.55 -23.51 4.61
C ASP A 232 -17.76 -22.37 5.29
N ARG A 233 -17.29 -22.63 6.50
CA ARG A 233 -16.54 -21.68 7.32
C ARG A 233 -15.07 -22.09 7.41
N HIS A 234 -14.18 -21.23 6.94
CA HIS A 234 -12.73 -21.45 6.98
C HIS A 234 -12.09 -20.54 8.03
N VAL A 235 -11.44 -21.12 9.04
CA VAL A 235 -10.76 -20.37 10.11
C VAL A 235 -9.26 -20.39 9.87
N VAL A 236 -8.65 -19.22 9.69
CA VAL A 236 -7.23 -19.09 9.35
C VAL A 236 -6.52 -18.38 10.49
N ASP A 237 -5.69 -19.13 11.21
CA ASP A 237 -4.90 -18.61 12.31
C ASP A 237 -3.48 -18.27 11.84
N ILE A 238 -3.06 -17.06 12.18
CA ILE A 238 -1.86 -16.42 11.68
C ILE A 238 -1.07 -15.93 12.86
N ALA A 239 0.22 -16.26 12.92
CA ALA A 239 1.15 -15.68 13.86
C ALA A 239 2.12 -14.76 13.10
N GLN A 240 2.21 -13.50 13.54
CA GLN A 240 3.13 -12.50 13.04
C GLN A 240 4.18 -12.19 14.11
N GLY A 241 5.45 -12.19 13.70
CA GLY A 241 6.56 -11.93 14.61
C GLY A 241 7.78 -11.37 13.87
N PRO A 242 8.85 -11.03 14.61
CA PRO A 242 10.06 -10.46 14.03
C PRO A 242 10.66 -11.39 12.97
N ALA A 243 11.13 -10.84 11.86
CA ALA A 243 11.86 -11.62 10.88
C ALA A 243 13.18 -12.16 11.47
N GLY A 244 13.32 -13.49 11.59
CA GLY A 244 14.60 -14.14 11.88
C GLY A 244 14.81 -14.70 13.30
N THR A 245 13.77 -15.14 14.00
CA THR A 245 13.92 -16.00 15.20
C THR A 245 13.74 -17.46 14.87
#